data_AF-A0A957J3Z3-F1
#
_entry.id   AF-A0A957J3Z3-F1
#
_cell.length_a   1.000
_cell.length_b   1.000
_cell.length_c   1.000
_cell.angle_alpha   90.00
_cell.angle_beta   90.00
_cell.angle_gamma   90.00
#
_symmetry.space_group_name_H-M   'P 1'
#
loop_
_entity.id
_entity.type
_entity.pdbx_description
1 polymer ?
#
loop_
_entity_poly.entity_id
_entity_poly.type
_entity_poly.pdbx_seq_one_letter_code
_entity_poly.pdbx_strand_id
1 'polypeptide(L)'
;MAGTGKPILVGSIIYLENKNPHSGYLDARGRVIDKPEFWNVAGTERSFVLTHGTPNRDQGSGSWKIISAEGKADGTPLKIGDTIHLLNMYPNVGYLDCCGWIEHLAPFHDYQTEVRCGVFTAVIPDRDNGTGKWTITSAEKLENDELLEGDVIYLDNGYPNTGSLVA
;
A
#
# COMPACT_ATOMS: atom_id res chain seq x y z
N MET A 1 -18.34 20.71 5.64
CA MET A 1 -17.58 21.70 4.85
C MET A 1 -16.78 20.90 3.85
N ALA A 2 -16.94 21.16 2.54
CA ALA A 2 -16.15 20.47 1.52
C ALA A 2 -14.66 20.79 1.74
N GLY A 3 -13.83 19.76 1.86
CA GLY A 3 -12.40 19.89 2.13
C GLY A 3 -11.68 20.68 1.05
N THR A 4 -10.77 21.56 1.44
CA THR A 4 -9.99 22.45 0.56
C THR A 4 -8.74 21.78 -0.02
N GLY A 5 -8.70 20.44 -0.06
CA GLY A 5 -7.55 19.68 -0.53
C GLY A 5 -7.42 19.71 -2.06
N LYS A 6 -6.20 19.57 -2.57
CA LYS A 6 -5.97 19.43 -4.01
C LYS A 6 -6.40 18.02 -4.46
N PRO A 7 -6.98 17.86 -5.66
CA PRO A 7 -7.25 16.53 -6.21
C PRO A 7 -5.99 15.69 -6.30
N ILE A 8 -6.09 14.43 -5.86
CA ILE A 8 -5.06 13.43 -6.10
C ILE A 8 -5.31 12.83 -7.49
N LEU A 9 -4.26 12.77 -8.30
CA LEU A 9 -4.35 12.34 -9.70
C LEU A 9 -3.66 10.99 -9.89
N VAL A 10 -4.08 10.24 -10.91
CA VAL A 10 -3.28 9.12 -11.43
C VAL A 10 -1.91 9.65 -11.83
N GLY A 11 -0.85 8.97 -11.38
CA GLY A 11 0.53 9.39 -11.59
C GLY A 11 1.11 10.29 -10.50
N SER A 12 0.29 10.80 -9.57
CA SER A 12 0.79 11.55 -8.40
C SER A 12 1.72 10.70 -7.54
N ILE A 13 2.76 11.33 -7.01
CA ILE A 13 3.61 10.76 -5.95
C ILE A 13 3.08 11.28 -4.62
N ILE A 14 2.71 10.37 -3.72
CA ILE A 14 2.09 10.68 -2.44
C ILE A 14 2.87 10.08 -1.27
N TYR A 15 2.51 10.54 -0.08
CA TYR A 15 2.88 9.96 1.21
C TYR A 15 1.59 9.54 1.92
N LEU A 16 1.58 8.33 2.47
CA LEU A 16 0.43 7.81 3.21
C LEU A 16 0.77 7.84 4.69
N GLU A 17 0.10 8.69 5.46
CA GLU A 17 0.27 8.81 6.91
C GLU A 17 -0.83 8.02 7.62
N ASN A 18 -0.46 7.11 8.51
CA ASN A 18 -1.43 6.40 9.32
C ASN A 18 -1.97 7.31 10.44
N LYS A 19 -3.29 7.50 10.49
CA LYS A 19 -3.98 8.39 11.46
C LYS A 19 -3.81 8.03 12.94
N ASN A 20 -3.31 6.84 13.29
CA ASN A 20 -3.11 6.44 14.69
C ASN A 20 -1.97 7.27 15.33
N PRO A 21 -2.19 7.90 16.51
CA PRO A 21 -1.15 8.63 17.21
C PRO A 21 0.13 7.80 17.39
N HIS A 22 1.26 8.36 16.95
CA HIS A 22 2.62 7.75 16.96
C HIS A 22 2.93 6.72 15.87
N SER A 23 2.10 6.56 14.83
CA SER A 23 2.44 5.70 13.69
C SER A 23 3.46 6.35 12.74
N GLY A 24 3.00 7.17 11.80
CA GLY A 24 3.83 7.78 10.75
C GLY A 24 3.47 7.27 9.36
N TYR A 25 4.43 7.40 8.44
CA TYR A 25 4.24 7.24 7.00
C TYR A 25 4.59 5.83 6.52
N LEU A 26 3.81 5.30 5.58
CA LEU A 26 4.09 4.03 4.91
C LEU A 26 5.45 4.08 4.19
N ASP A 27 6.39 3.24 4.60
CA ASP A 27 7.80 3.21 4.16
C ASP A 27 8.20 1.79 3.74
N ALA A 28 8.96 1.68 2.64
CA ALA A 28 9.53 0.43 2.17
C ALA A 28 11.02 0.35 2.55
N ARG A 29 11.40 -0.67 3.32
CA ARG A 29 12.81 -0.85 3.72
C ARG A 29 13.14 -2.29 4.10
N GLY A 30 14.41 -2.65 3.88
CA GLY A 30 14.96 -3.97 4.22
C GLY A 30 14.52 -5.01 3.20
N ARG A 31 15.47 -5.70 2.57
CA ARG A 31 15.12 -6.70 1.56
C ARG A 31 14.64 -7.96 2.27
N VAL A 32 13.54 -8.52 1.78
CA VAL A 32 12.95 -9.74 2.36
C VAL A 32 13.93 -10.91 2.24
N ILE A 33 14.62 -11.01 1.11
CA ILE A 33 15.62 -12.05 0.82
C ILE A 33 16.85 -12.02 1.75
N ASP A 34 17.10 -10.90 2.44
CA ASP A 34 18.21 -10.80 3.40
C ASP A 34 17.83 -11.44 4.75
N LYS A 35 16.57 -11.92 4.90
CA LYS A 35 16.05 -12.54 6.11
C LYS A 35 15.85 -14.05 5.91
N PRO A 36 16.65 -14.90 6.57
CA PRO A 36 16.56 -16.35 6.39
C PRO A 36 15.21 -16.94 6.80
N GLU A 37 14.45 -16.27 7.65
CA GLU A 37 13.09 -16.66 8.04
C GLU A 37 12.09 -16.55 6.89
N PHE A 38 12.43 -15.82 5.82
CA PHE A 38 11.60 -15.56 4.64
C PHE A 38 12.14 -16.28 3.39
N TRP A 39 12.91 -17.35 3.57
CA TRP A 39 13.61 -18.05 2.48
C TRP A 39 12.72 -18.60 1.36
N ASN A 40 11.41 -18.82 1.60
CA ASN A 40 10.48 -19.40 0.62
C ASN A 40 9.66 -18.37 -0.19
N VAL A 41 9.78 -17.07 0.09
CA VAL A 41 9.11 -16.01 -0.69
C VAL A 41 9.98 -15.51 -1.85
N ALA A 42 11.03 -16.28 -2.18
CA ALA A 42 12.08 -15.92 -3.11
C ALA A 42 11.56 -15.96 -4.56
N GLY A 43 11.16 -14.79 -5.07
CA GLY A 43 10.99 -14.59 -6.51
C GLY A 43 10.33 -13.26 -6.88
N THR A 44 9.44 -12.78 -6.03
CA THR A 44 8.53 -11.69 -6.37
C THR A 44 8.53 -10.56 -5.36
N GLU A 45 8.59 -10.89 -4.07
CA GLU A 45 8.65 -9.97 -2.95
C GLU A 45 10.05 -9.37 -2.83
N ARG A 46 10.14 -8.06 -2.55
CA ARG A 46 11.39 -7.30 -2.60
C ARG A 46 11.76 -6.73 -1.24
N SER A 47 10.90 -5.92 -0.64
CA SER A 47 11.17 -5.27 0.64
C SER A 47 10.01 -5.36 1.60
N PHE A 48 10.31 -5.23 2.90
CA PHE A 48 9.28 -5.05 3.92
C PHE A 48 8.62 -3.68 3.77
N VAL A 49 7.37 -3.60 4.20
CA VAL A 49 6.62 -2.36 4.34
C VAL A 49 6.30 -2.14 5.82
N LEU A 50 6.60 -0.95 6.31
CA LEU A 50 6.49 -0.54 7.71
C LEU A 50 6.10 0.93 7.78
N THR A 51 5.96 1.49 8.98
CA THR A 51 5.79 2.94 9.16
C THR A 51 7.11 3.60 9.56
N HIS A 52 7.27 4.87 9.20
CA HIS A 52 8.37 5.70 9.67
C HIS A 52 7.91 7.12 10.01
N GLY A 53 8.53 7.76 11.01
CA GLY A 53 8.16 9.12 11.44
C GLY A 53 8.46 10.23 10.43
N THR A 54 9.05 9.91 9.27
CA THR A 54 9.35 10.87 8.20
C THR A 54 8.78 10.39 6.87
N PRO A 55 8.14 11.26 6.06
CA PRO A 55 7.45 10.86 4.83
C PRO A 55 8.37 10.33 3.74
N ASN A 56 9.65 10.73 3.74
CA ASN A 56 10.64 10.20 2.80
C ASN A 56 11.97 9.97 3.52
N ARG A 57 12.07 8.85 4.24
CA ARG A 57 13.24 8.55 5.05
C ARG A 57 14.51 8.40 4.21
N ASP A 58 14.41 7.79 3.03
CA ASP A 58 15.58 7.35 2.26
C ASP A 58 15.27 7.15 0.79
N GLN A 59 15.68 8.11 -0.04
CA GLN A 59 15.68 7.99 -1.51
C GLN A 59 14.33 7.53 -2.11
N GLY A 60 13.20 7.96 -1.53
CA GLY A 60 11.87 7.59 -1.99
C GLY A 60 11.22 6.42 -1.24
N SER A 61 11.82 5.94 -0.14
CA SER A 61 11.28 4.82 0.67
C SER A 61 9.85 5.00 1.13
N GLY A 62 9.43 6.22 1.45
CA GLY A 62 8.03 6.53 1.80
C GLY A 62 7.22 7.18 0.67
N SER A 63 7.81 7.35 -0.51
CA SER A 63 7.15 7.96 -1.67
C SER A 63 6.49 6.88 -2.53
N TRP A 64 5.19 7.03 -2.79
CA TRP A 64 4.41 6.08 -3.58
C TRP A 64 3.76 6.76 -4.77
N LYS A 65 4.10 6.31 -5.99
CA LYS A 65 3.42 6.73 -7.22
C LYS A 65 2.12 5.95 -7.39
N ILE A 66 1.02 6.65 -7.61
CA ILE A 66 -0.27 6.05 -7.90
C ILE A 66 -0.34 5.65 -9.37
N ILE A 67 -0.72 4.41 -9.62
CA ILE A 67 -0.98 3.88 -10.96
C ILE A 67 -2.41 3.32 -10.97
N SER A 68 -3.20 3.65 -11.99
CA SER A 68 -4.55 3.10 -12.12
C SER A 68 -4.51 1.59 -12.38
N ALA A 69 -5.27 0.79 -11.61
CA ALA A 69 -5.49 -0.62 -11.93
C ALA A 69 -6.58 -0.81 -13.01
N GLU A 70 -7.40 0.22 -13.23
CA GLU A 70 -8.53 0.22 -14.19
C GLU A 70 -8.19 0.87 -15.54
N GLY A 71 -6.92 1.23 -15.78
CA GLY A 71 -6.48 1.83 -17.05
C GLY A 71 -6.83 3.31 -17.25
N LYS A 72 -7.14 4.07 -16.18
CA LYS A 72 -7.26 5.53 -16.25
C LYS A 72 -5.92 6.16 -16.63
N ALA A 73 -5.97 7.24 -17.42
CA ALA A 73 -4.78 7.95 -17.88
C ALA A 73 -4.13 8.80 -16.78
N ASP A 74 -2.82 8.99 -16.85
CA ASP A 74 -2.09 9.93 -15.99
C ASP A 74 -2.72 11.33 -16.02
N GLY A 75 -2.81 11.97 -14.85
CA GLY A 75 -3.47 13.27 -14.67
C GLY A 75 -4.99 13.19 -14.46
N THR A 76 -5.61 12.01 -14.58
CA THR A 76 -7.03 11.83 -14.24
C THR A 76 -7.23 11.94 -12.73
N PRO A 77 -8.19 12.75 -12.22
CA PRO A 77 -8.53 12.78 -10.81
C PRO A 77 -9.04 11.43 -10.31
N LEU A 78 -8.54 11.00 -9.16
CA LEU A 78 -9.01 9.80 -8.48
C LEU A 78 -10.31 10.08 -7.73
N LYS A 79 -11.07 9.01 -7.52
CA LYS A 79 -12.31 9.01 -6.76
C LYS A 79 -12.31 7.90 -5.73
N ILE A 80 -13.13 8.06 -4.69
CA ILE A 80 -13.47 6.96 -3.78
C ILE A 80 -14.13 5.84 -4.58
N GLY A 81 -13.67 4.61 -4.38
CA GLY A 81 -14.04 3.42 -5.15
C GLY A 81 -13.03 3.04 -6.23
N ASP A 82 -12.09 3.92 -6.59
CA ASP A 82 -11.08 3.61 -7.60
C ASP A 82 -10.10 2.55 -7.10
N THR A 83 -9.74 1.62 -7.98
CA THR A 83 -8.71 0.62 -7.73
C THR A 83 -7.35 1.06 -8.30
N ILE A 84 -6.33 1.04 -7.44
CA ILE A 84 -4.97 1.48 -7.77
C ILE A 84 -3.91 0.42 -7.48
N HIS A 85 -2.75 0.62 -8.09
CA HIS A 85 -1.47 0.08 -7.66
C HIS A 85 -0.62 1.21 -7.08
N LEU A 86 0.18 0.90 -6.05
CA LEU A 86 1.11 1.85 -5.43
C LEU A 86 2.54 1.43 -5.74
N LEU A 87 3.21 2.15 -6.65
CA LEU A 87 4.63 1.91 -6.97
C LEU A 87 5.51 2.71 -6.02
N ASN A 88 6.34 2.05 -5.23
CA ASN A 88 7.30 2.73 -4.37
C ASN A 88 8.45 3.31 -5.19
N MET A 89 8.89 4.52 -4.83
CA MET A 89 9.95 5.23 -5.54
C MET A 89 11.36 4.85 -5.07
N TYR A 90 11.49 4.00 -4.04
CA TYR A 90 12.77 3.47 -3.59
C TYR A 90 13.35 2.48 -4.61
N PRO A 91 14.66 2.55 -4.91
CA PRO A 91 15.24 1.76 -5.98
C PRO A 91 15.03 0.25 -5.83
N ASN A 92 14.52 -0.37 -6.88
CA ASN A 92 14.39 -1.83 -7.04
C ASN A 92 13.45 -2.53 -6.06
N VAL A 93 12.47 -1.82 -5.47
CA VAL A 93 11.51 -2.44 -4.53
C VAL A 93 10.13 -2.67 -5.12
N GLY A 94 9.65 -1.83 -6.03
CA GLY A 94 8.42 -2.09 -6.80
C GLY A 94 7.12 -1.69 -6.07
N TYR A 95 6.07 -2.49 -6.25
CA TYR A 95 4.68 -2.17 -5.92
C TYR A 95 4.25 -2.68 -4.55
N LEU A 96 3.35 -1.99 -3.87
CA LEU A 96 2.71 -2.48 -2.63
C LEU A 96 1.90 -3.75 -2.90
N ASP A 97 2.20 -4.83 -2.21
CA ASP A 97 1.58 -6.15 -2.38
C ASP A 97 1.30 -6.78 -1.00
N CYS A 98 0.18 -7.49 -0.91
CA CYS A 98 -0.20 -8.28 0.25
C CYS A 98 0.12 -9.76 0.00
N CYS A 99 0.69 -10.46 0.97
CA CYS A 99 1.02 -11.88 0.85
C CYS A 99 0.29 -12.67 1.94
N GLY A 100 -0.65 -13.52 1.52
CA GLY A 100 -1.51 -14.30 2.42
C GLY A 100 -0.86 -15.54 3.04
N TRP A 101 0.41 -15.86 2.72
CA TRP A 101 1.10 -17.09 3.11
C TRP A 101 2.03 -16.92 4.33
N ILE A 102 1.76 -15.92 5.16
CA ILE A 102 2.62 -15.55 6.28
C ILE A 102 2.55 -16.54 7.46
N GLU A 103 1.56 -17.44 7.47
CA GLU A 103 1.34 -18.39 8.56
C GLU A 103 2.54 -19.32 8.80
N HIS A 104 3.34 -19.57 7.78
CA HIS A 104 4.55 -20.39 7.87
C HIS A 104 5.81 -19.61 8.28
N LEU A 105 5.71 -18.28 8.38
CA LEU A 105 6.84 -17.42 8.69
C LEU A 105 6.93 -17.24 10.20
N ALA A 106 8.07 -17.61 10.78
CA ALA A 106 8.30 -17.58 12.22
C ALA A 106 7.91 -16.24 12.91
N PRO A 107 8.16 -15.06 12.32
CA PRO A 107 7.75 -13.78 12.93
C PRO A 107 6.24 -13.58 13.08
N PHE A 108 5.41 -14.32 12.34
CA PHE A 108 3.96 -14.17 12.31
C PHE A 108 3.22 -15.28 13.07
N HIS A 109 3.93 -16.25 13.63
CA HIS A 109 3.32 -17.40 14.32
C HIS A 109 2.35 -16.99 15.43
N ASP A 110 2.71 -15.99 16.25
CA ASP A 110 1.88 -15.54 17.37
C ASP A 110 0.65 -14.72 16.92
N TYR A 111 0.58 -14.35 15.63
CA TYR A 111 -0.45 -13.48 15.07
C TYR A 111 -1.39 -14.21 14.10
N GLN A 112 -1.27 -15.54 13.97
CA GLN A 112 -1.99 -16.33 12.95
C GLN A 112 -3.52 -16.22 13.01
N THR A 113 -4.10 -15.92 14.17
CA THR A 113 -5.55 -15.73 14.31
C THR A 113 -6.03 -14.31 13.97
N GLU A 114 -5.10 -13.34 13.94
CA GLU A 114 -5.38 -11.90 13.87
C GLU A 114 -4.91 -11.27 12.55
N VAL A 115 -3.77 -11.72 12.02
CA VAL A 115 -3.17 -11.19 10.79
C VAL A 115 -3.58 -12.06 9.62
N ARG A 116 -4.16 -11.43 8.61
CA ARG A 116 -4.66 -12.10 7.40
C ARG A 116 -3.70 -12.04 6.22
N CYS A 117 -2.79 -11.07 6.21
CA CYS A 117 -1.62 -11.06 5.32
C CYS A 117 -0.49 -10.19 5.86
N GLY A 118 0.72 -10.46 5.36
CA GLY A 118 1.84 -9.53 5.47
C GLY A 118 1.84 -8.57 4.29
N VAL A 119 2.29 -7.34 4.50
CA VAL A 119 2.42 -6.33 3.44
C VAL A 119 3.90 -6.16 3.10
N PHE A 120 4.21 -6.27 1.81
CA PHE A 120 5.55 -6.18 1.25
C PHE A 120 5.51 -5.35 -0.03
N THR A 121 6.65 -5.26 -0.71
CA THR A 121 6.68 -4.81 -2.10
C THR A 121 6.94 -5.95 -3.07
N ALA A 122 6.44 -5.87 -4.30
CA ALA A 122 6.63 -6.85 -5.36
C ALA A 122 7.07 -6.21 -6.70
N VAL A 123 7.69 -7.00 -7.59
CA VAL A 123 8.19 -6.50 -8.89
C VAL A 123 7.08 -6.07 -9.83
N ILE A 124 5.98 -6.83 -9.83
CA ILE A 124 4.86 -6.65 -10.74
C ILE A 124 3.67 -6.05 -9.97
N PRO A 125 2.78 -5.28 -10.63
CA PRO A 125 1.73 -4.51 -9.94
C PRO A 125 0.68 -5.37 -9.25
N ASP A 126 0.43 -6.58 -9.74
CA ASP A 126 -0.50 -7.54 -9.16
C ASP A 126 0.09 -8.93 -9.33
N ARG A 127 0.65 -9.46 -8.24
CA ARG A 127 1.43 -10.69 -8.29
C ARG A 127 0.55 -11.93 -8.31
N ASP A 128 -0.53 -11.91 -7.55
CA ASP A 128 -1.45 -13.01 -7.41
C ASP A 128 -2.87 -12.49 -7.17
N ASN A 129 -3.82 -12.86 -8.02
CA ASN A 129 -5.27 -12.64 -7.87
C ASN A 129 -5.72 -11.43 -6.99
N GLY A 130 -5.21 -10.23 -7.24
CA GLY A 130 -5.60 -9.00 -6.53
C GLY A 130 -4.72 -8.59 -5.35
N THR A 131 -3.62 -9.29 -5.05
CA THR A 131 -2.72 -8.97 -3.93
C THR A 131 -2.09 -7.58 -4.03
N GLY A 132 -1.90 -7.06 -5.25
CA GLY A 132 -1.34 -5.73 -5.49
C GLY A 132 -2.38 -4.69 -5.90
N LYS A 133 -3.68 -5.03 -5.82
CA LYS A 133 -4.79 -4.12 -6.10
C LYS A 133 -5.34 -3.57 -4.79
N TRP A 134 -5.45 -2.25 -4.73
CA TRP A 134 -5.92 -1.54 -3.55
C TRP A 134 -7.06 -0.61 -3.94
N THR A 135 -8.26 -0.87 -3.44
CA THR A 135 -9.42 -0.02 -3.66
C THR A 135 -9.46 1.06 -2.58
N ILE A 136 -9.59 2.32 -3.01
CA ILE A 136 -9.66 3.46 -2.11
C ILE A 136 -11.07 3.56 -1.56
N THR A 137 -11.25 3.39 -0.26
CA THR A 137 -12.54 3.59 0.42
C THR A 137 -12.42 4.66 1.50
N SER A 138 -13.54 5.18 1.98
CA SER A 138 -13.57 6.20 3.02
C SER A 138 -14.80 6.01 3.89
N ALA A 139 -14.66 6.27 5.20
CA ALA A 139 -15.79 6.36 6.12
C ALA A 139 -16.47 7.74 6.07
N GLU A 140 -15.80 8.75 5.51
CA GLU A 140 -16.23 10.15 5.54
C GLU A 140 -16.76 10.65 4.18
N LYS A 141 -16.48 9.90 3.10
CA LYS A 141 -16.82 10.27 1.72
C LYS A 141 -17.59 9.16 1.02
N LEU A 142 -18.45 9.53 0.08
CA LEU A 142 -19.25 8.60 -0.69
C LEU A 142 -18.47 8.07 -1.90
N GLU A 143 -18.87 6.89 -2.39
CA GLU A 143 -18.35 6.35 -3.64
C GLU A 143 -18.54 7.36 -4.78
N ASN A 144 -17.52 7.47 -5.64
CA ASN A 144 -17.39 8.46 -6.73
C ASN A 144 -17.13 9.91 -6.31
N ASP A 145 -17.07 10.24 -5.01
CA ASP A 145 -16.54 11.53 -4.58
C ASP A 145 -15.06 11.63 -4.98
N GLU A 146 -14.64 12.82 -5.37
CA GLU A 146 -13.24 13.10 -5.75
C GLU A 146 -12.31 12.90 -4.55
N LEU A 147 -11.18 12.21 -4.72
CA LEU A 147 -10.17 12.05 -3.68
C LEU A 147 -9.27 13.29 -3.61
N LEU A 148 -9.19 13.89 -2.42
CA LEU A 148 -8.45 15.12 -2.16
C LEU A 148 -7.31 14.87 -1.16
N GLU A 149 -6.25 15.68 -1.25
CA GLU A 149 -5.18 15.73 -0.27
C GLU A 149 -5.75 16.01 1.13
N GLY A 150 -5.35 15.19 2.11
CA GLY A 150 -5.82 15.27 3.50
C GLY A 150 -7.09 14.48 3.79
N ASP A 151 -7.71 13.84 2.79
CA ASP A 151 -8.79 12.88 3.04
C ASP A 151 -8.27 11.68 3.83
N VAL A 152 -9.10 11.18 4.75
CA VAL A 152 -8.85 9.95 5.49
C VAL A 152 -9.43 8.78 4.72
N ILE A 153 -8.60 7.79 4.43
CA ILE A 153 -8.96 6.68 3.55
C ILE A 153 -8.61 5.33 4.16
N TYR A 154 -9.20 4.31 3.57
CA TYR A 154 -8.83 2.92 3.73
C TYR A 154 -8.38 2.41 2.35
N LEU A 155 -7.40 1.51 2.37
CA LEU A 155 -6.93 0.78 1.21
C LEU A 155 -7.35 -0.68 1.38
N ASP A 156 -8.44 -1.05 0.73
CA ASP A 156 -8.99 -2.40 0.75
C ASP A 156 -8.25 -3.26 -0.27
N ASN A 157 -7.64 -4.36 0.17
CA ASN A 157 -6.92 -5.23 -0.74
C ASN A 157 -7.88 -6.09 -1.57
N GLY A 158 -7.55 -6.27 -2.85
CA GLY A 158 -8.37 -7.07 -3.78
C GLY A 158 -8.30 -8.58 -3.54
N TYR A 159 -7.33 -9.06 -2.76
CA TYR A 159 -7.21 -10.49 -2.44
C TYR A 159 -8.25 -10.91 -1.38
N PRO A 160 -9.01 -11.99 -1.58
CA PRO A 160 -10.02 -12.43 -0.63
C PRO A 160 -9.49 -12.60 0.80
N ASN A 161 -10.28 -12.17 1.79
CA ASN A 161 -10.05 -12.39 3.23
C ASN A 161 -8.84 -11.67 3.86
N THR A 162 -8.23 -10.67 3.23
CA THR A 162 -7.03 -9.99 3.75
C THR A 162 -7.27 -8.73 4.60
N GLY A 163 -8.49 -8.18 4.58
CA GLY A 163 -8.86 -6.98 5.35
C GLY A 163 -8.39 -5.67 4.70
N SER A 164 -8.42 -4.58 5.46
CA SER A 164 -8.17 -3.21 4.99
C SER A 164 -6.91 -2.61 5.63
N LEU A 165 -6.07 -1.93 4.85
CA LEU A 165 -4.98 -1.11 5.37
C LEU A 165 -5.51 0.31 5.64
N VAL A 166 -5.34 0.82 6.86
CA VAL A 166 -5.83 2.16 7.24
C VAL A 166 -4.70 3.19 7.07
N ALA A 167 -4.98 4.25 6.30
CA ALA A 167 -4.09 5.42 6.16
C ALA A 167 -4.84 6.67 6.66
#